data_AF-A0A8S3Y2Q0-F1
#
_entry.id   AF-A0A8S3Y2Q0-F1
#
_cell.length_a   1.000
_cell.length_b   1.000
_cell.length_c   1.000
_cell.angle_alpha   90.00
_cell.angle_beta   90.00
_cell.angle_gamma   90.00
#
_symmetry.space_group_name_H-M   'P 1'
#
loop_
_entity.id
_entity.type
_entity.pdbx_description
1 polymer ?
#
loop_
_entity_poly.entity_id
_entity_poly.type
_entity_poly.pdbx_seq_one_letter_code
_entity_poly.pdbx_strand_id
1 'polypeptide(L)'
;MVEQPANVDAAVNTPVVVDSNDDGTVAQELELEHIAYSTLEEAIVETRSTPLENRPRLPRIALSKRNRAVVRALNPMLVTYLEASRDLCETDSILFGAGLAVCRIIGAKVSTAGRATGHSSAIPAWRRRIEERIAKARALIG
;
A
#
# COMPACT_ATOMS: atom_id res chain seq x y z
N MET A 1 72.98 -23.81 11.65
CA MET A 1 72.56 -25.07 11.02
C MET A 1 71.04 -25.04 10.96
N VAL A 2 70.52 -25.28 9.76
CA VAL A 2 69.14 -25.04 9.32
C VAL A 2 68.26 -26.21 9.72
N GLU A 3 67.08 -25.96 10.29
CA GLU A 3 65.91 -26.82 10.12
C GLU A 3 64.69 -25.96 9.80
N GLN A 4 64.03 -26.31 8.70
CA GLN A 4 62.89 -25.64 8.08
C GLN A 4 61.60 -25.94 8.85
N PRO A 5 60.61 -25.04 8.88
CA PRO A 5 59.24 -25.41 9.25
C PRO A 5 58.50 -26.02 8.06
N ALA A 6 57.96 -27.23 8.25
CA ALA A 6 57.09 -27.92 7.30
C ALA A 6 55.69 -27.25 7.25
N ASN A 7 55.30 -26.86 6.05
CA ASN A 7 53.94 -26.52 5.66
C ASN A 7 53.23 -27.79 5.17
N VAL A 8 52.03 -28.10 5.66
CA VAL A 8 50.99 -28.78 4.86
C VAL A 8 49.60 -28.56 5.48
N ASP A 9 48.78 -27.85 4.71
CA ASP A 9 47.34 -27.99 4.50
C ASP A 9 46.52 -28.83 5.50
N ALA A 10 45.62 -28.14 6.19
CA ALA A 10 44.30 -28.66 6.48
C ALA A 10 43.29 -27.52 6.31
N ALA A 11 42.85 -27.34 5.06
CA ALA A 11 41.66 -26.57 4.74
C ALA A 11 40.48 -27.14 5.54
N VAL A 12 40.06 -26.44 6.60
CA VAL A 12 38.74 -26.65 7.18
C VAL A 12 37.75 -25.98 6.23
N ASN A 13 37.41 -26.71 5.17
CA ASN A 13 36.32 -26.32 4.28
C ASN A 13 35.02 -26.67 5.01
N THR A 14 34.63 -25.82 5.96
CA THR A 14 33.30 -25.89 6.56
C THR A 14 32.31 -25.57 5.43
N PRO A 15 31.39 -26.48 5.06
CA PRO A 15 30.32 -26.10 4.16
C PRO A 15 29.48 -25.07 4.91
N VAL A 16 29.63 -23.79 4.53
CA VAL A 16 28.63 -22.79 4.82
C VAL A 16 27.42 -23.24 4.02
N VAL A 17 26.53 -23.96 4.67
CA VAL A 17 25.17 -24.16 4.20
C VAL A 17 24.55 -22.77 4.25
N VAL A 18 24.76 -22.00 3.18
CA VAL A 18 23.95 -20.84 2.88
C VAL A 18 22.57 -21.41 2.65
N ASP A 19 21.69 -21.24 3.64
CA ASP A 19 20.29 -21.59 3.53
C ASP A 19 19.70 -20.73 2.40
N SER A 20 19.65 -21.27 1.19
CA SER A 20 19.18 -20.61 -0.04
C SER A 20 17.67 -20.36 -0.07
N ASN A 21 17.04 -20.14 1.10
CA ASN A 21 15.61 -19.82 1.23
C ASN A 21 15.32 -18.31 1.17
N ASP A 22 16.35 -17.47 1.09
CA ASP A 22 16.22 -16.01 1.04
C ASP A 22 15.76 -15.51 -0.35
N ASP A 23 16.27 -16.14 -1.43
CA ASP A 23 15.97 -15.75 -2.82
C ASP A 23 14.47 -15.90 -3.16
N GLY A 24 13.84 -16.95 -2.67
CA GLY A 24 12.39 -17.18 -2.83
C GLY A 24 11.51 -16.19 -2.05
N THR A 25 12.03 -15.60 -0.97
CA THR A 25 11.30 -14.61 -0.18
C THR A 25 11.38 -13.23 -0.84
N VAL A 26 12.57 -12.85 -1.31
CA VAL A 26 12.80 -11.60 -2.04
C VAL A 26 12.02 -11.57 -3.36
N ALA A 27 12.00 -12.66 -4.12
CA ALA A 27 11.22 -12.75 -5.36
C ALA A 27 9.70 -12.57 -5.12
N GLN A 28 9.17 -13.17 -4.04
CA GLN A 28 7.76 -13.03 -3.67
C GLN A 28 7.42 -11.60 -3.20
N GLU A 29 8.34 -10.95 -2.50
CA GLU A 29 8.16 -9.56 -2.06
C GLU A 29 8.17 -8.59 -3.25
N LEU A 30 9.09 -8.80 -4.20
CA LEU A 30 9.22 -7.99 -5.41
C LEU A 30 8.02 -8.18 -6.36
N GLU A 31 7.51 -9.40 -6.48
CA GLU A 31 6.26 -9.68 -7.20
C GLU A 31 5.05 -9.00 -6.52
N LEU A 32 4.98 -9.06 -5.19
CA LEU A 32 3.91 -8.40 -4.43
C LEU A 32 3.97 -6.87 -4.59
N GLU A 33 5.15 -6.27 -4.58
CA GLU A 33 5.34 -4.85 -4.85
C GLU A 33 4.88 -4.46 -6.25
N HIS A 34 5.25 -5.25 -7.27
CA HIS A 34 4.83 -4.98 -8.65
C HIS A 34 3.31 -5.05 -8.81
N ILE A 35 2.69 -6.11 -8.27
CA ILE A 35 1.22 -6.27 -8.27
C ILE A 35 0.57 -5.12 -7.50
N ALA A 36 1.13 -4.74 -6.35
CA ALA A 36 0.61 -3.64 -5.53
C ALA A 36 0.65 -2.31 -6.30
N TYR A 37 1.76 -2.01 -6.99
CA TYR A 37 1.90 -0.80 -7.79
C TYR A 37 0.87 -0.71 -8.91
N SER A 38 0.82 -1.75 -9.77
CA SER A 38 -0.12 -1.79 -10.90
C SER A 38 -1.57 -1.71 -10.43
N THR A 39 -1.93 -2.47 -9.38
CA THR A 39 -3.31 -2.46 -8.86
C THR A 39 -3.69 -1.11 -8.26
N LEU A 40 -2.73 -0.43 -7.60
CA LEU A 40 -2.96 0.91 -7.04
C LEU A 40 -3.20 1.94 -8.13
N GLU A 41 -2.37 1.98 -9.18
CA GLU A 41 -2.55 2.91 -10.29
C GLU A 41 -3.91 2.72 -10.97
N GLU A 42 -4.27 1.48 -11.29
CA GLU A 42 -5.57 1.16 -11.90
C GLU A 42 -6.72 1.61 -11.00
N ALA A 43 -6.65 1.31 -9.71
CA ALA A 43 -7.69 1.68 -8.76
C ALA A 43 -7.82 3.20 -8.59
N ILE A 44 -6.72 3.95 -8.59
CA ILE A 44 -6.75 5.42 -8.50
C ILE A 44 -7.38 6.03 -9.76
N VAL A 45 -7.00 5.55 -10.95
CA VAL A 45 -7.55 6.03 -12.23
C VAL A 45 -9.06 5.79 -12.31
N GLU A 46 -9.50 4.58 -11.95
CA GLU A 46 -10.92 4.22 -11.88
C GLU A 46 -11.68 5.07 -10.85
N THR A 47 -11.08 5.32 -9.70
CA THR A 47 -11.74 6.08 -8.64
C THR A 47 -11.88 7.57 -9.00
N ARG A 48 -10.92 8.13 -9.74
CA ARG A 48 -10.97 9.51 -10.23
C ARG A 48 -12.11 9.75 -11.22
N SER A 49 -12.44 8.76 -12.04
CA SER A 49 -13.56 8.84 -12.99
C SER A 49 -14.91 8.46 -12.36
N THR A 50 -14.92 7.93 -11.13
CA THR A 50 -16.12 7.47 -10.45
C THR A 50 -16.60 8.46 -9.37
N PRO A 51 -17.77 9.10 -9.54
CA PRO A 51 -18.37 9.95 -8.52
C PRO A 51 -18.56 9.22 -7.19
N LEU A 52 -18.49 9.95 -6.08
CA LEU A 52 -18.55 9.40 -4.73
C LEU A 52 -19.80 8.53 -4.50
N GLU A 53 -20.95 8.89 -5.08
CA GLU A 53 -22.20 8.14 -4.91
C GLU A 53 -22.15 6.74 -5.56
N ASN A 54 -21.35 6.60 -6.62
CA ASN A 54 -21.24 5.40 -7.44
C ASN A 54 -20.10 4.48 -6.98
N ARG A 55 -19.29 4.91 -6.02
CA ARG A 55 -18.18 4.11 -5.53
C ARG A 55 -18.68 2.86 -4.79
N PRO A 56 -18.03 1.71 -5.01
CA PRO A 56 -18.43 0.48 -4.37
C PRO A 56 -18.18 0.52 -2.86
N ARG A 57 -18.87 -0.34 -2.11
CA ARG A 57 -18.60 -0.49 -0.66
C ARG A 57 -17.40 -1.38 -0.44
N LEU A 58 -16.39 -0.85 0.23
CA LEU A 58 -15.22 -1.61 0.67
C LEU A 58 -15.57 -2.45 1.91
N PRO A 59 -15.31 -3.76 1.91
CA PRO A 59 -15.50 -4.60 3.08
C PRO A 59 -14.49 -4.25 4.18
N ARG A 60 -14.79 -4.63 5.43
CA ARG A 60 -13.81 -4.56 6.51
C ARG A 60 -12.73 -5.62 6.28
N ILE A 61 -11.47 -5.18 6.27
CA ILE A 61 -10.32 -6.05 6.05
C ILE A 61 -9.79 -6.52 7.40
N ALA A 62 -9.69 -7.84 7.60
CA ALA A 62 -9.01 -8.40 8.76
C ALA A 62 -7.48 -8.22 8.61
N LEU A 63 -6.78 -7.81 9.67
CA LEU A 63 -5.33 -7.55 9.64
C LEU A 63 -4.50 -8.83 9.88
N SER A 64 -4.69 -9.85 9.05
CA SER A 64 -3.83 -11.03 9.01
C SER A 64 -2.39 -10.66 8.61
N LYS A 65 -1.42 -11.54 8.86
CA LYS A 65 0.00 -11.32 8.45
C LYS A 65 0.10 -11.00 6.95
N ARG A 66 -0.61 -11.76 6.11
CA ARG A 66 -0.69 -11.54 4.65
C ARG A 66 -1.28 -10.17 4.31
N ASN A 67 -2.42 -9.81 4.89
CA ASN A 67 -3.08 -8.54 4.57
C ASN A 67 -2.24 -7.35 5.03
N ARG A 68 -1.51 -7.48 6.15
CA ARG A 68 -0.54 -6.47 6.60
C ARG A 68 0.65 -6.33 5.64
N ALA A 69 1.11 -7.41 5.02
CA ALA A 69 2.17 -7.34 4.00
C ALA A 69 1.71 -6.52 2.78
N VAL A 70 0.49 -6.76 2.29
CA VAL A 70 -0.11 -5.96 1.20
C VAL A 70 -0.19 -4.48 1.56
N VAL A 71 -0.71 -4.16 2.75
CA VAL A 71 -0.81 -2.77 3.22
C VAL A 71 0.58 -2.13 3.35
N ARG A 72 1.58 -2.89 3.83
CA ARG A 72 2.96 -2.39 3.93
C ARG A 72 3.58 -2.13 2.57
N ALA A 73 3.38 -3.01 1.59
CA ALA A 73 3.88 -2.81 0.23
C ALA A 73 3.28 -1.53 -0.39
N LEU A 74 1.98 -1.28 -0.19
CA LEU A 74 1.31 -0.10 -0.75
C LEU A 74 1.65 1.22 -0.04
N ASN A 75 2.01 1.17 1.25
CA ASN A 75 2.12 2.39 2.06
C ASN A 75 3.20 3.37 1.57
N PRO A 76 4.42 2.95 1.20
CA PRO A 76 5.42 3.85 0.59
C PRO A 76 4.93 4.51 -0.70
N MET A 77 4.23 3.76 -1.56
CA MET A 77 3.70 4.29 -2.83
C MET A 77 2.65 5.36 -2.59
N LEU A 78 1.79 5.13 -1.59
CA LEU A 78 0.72 6.04 -1.23
C LEU A 78 1.22 7.41 -0.80
N VAL A 79 2.37 7.48 -0.10
CA VAL A 79 3.01 8.74 0.30
C VAL A 79 3.28 9.61 -0.93
N THR A 80 3.86 9.04 -1.98
CA THR A 80 4.17 9.75 -3.23
C THR A 80 2.92 10.32 -3.90
N TYR A 81 1.83 9.55 -3.97
CA TYR A 81 0.57 10.05 -4.55
C TYR A 81 -0.06 11.15 -3.70
N LEU A 82 -0.02 11.02 -2.37
CA LEU A 82 -0.58 12.01 -1.45
C LEU A 82 0.18 13.33 -1.46
N GLU A 83 1.51 13.30 -1.58
CA GLU A 83 2.33 14.50 -1.74
C GLU A 83 2.05 15.26 -3.04
N ALA A 84 1.74 14.52 -4.12
CA ALA A 84 1.37 15.08 -5.41
C ALA A 84 -0.09 15.57 -5.48
N SER A 85 -0.93 15.24 -4.49
CA SER A 85 -2.36 15.58 -4.47
C SER A 85 -2.58 17.07 -4.35
N ARG A 86 -3.42 17.64 -5.24
CA ARG A 86 -3.69 19.08 -5.30
C ARG A 86 -4.87 19.52 -4.45
N ASP A 87 -5.86 18.65 -4.30
CA ASP A 87 -7.09 18.97 -3.58
C ASP A 87 -7.66 17.77 -2.81
N LEU A 88 -8.72 18.03 -2.04
CA LEU A 88 -9.38 17.01 -1.21
C LEU A 88 -10.10 15.93 -2.04
N CYS A 89 -10.54 16.23 -3.26
CA CYS A 89 -11.19 15.27 -4.13
C CYS A 89 -10.16 14.27 -4.69
N GLU A 90 -8.98 14.76 -5.05
CA GLU A 90 -7.86 13.94 -5.47
C GLU A 90 -7.35 13.07 -4.30
N THR A 91 -7.17 13.66 -3.12
CA THR A 91 -6.81 12.91 -1.91
C THR A 91 -7.82 11.81 -1.59
N ASP A 92 -9.11 12.11 -1.65
CA ASP A 92 -10.18 11.13 -1.43
C ASP A 92 -10.14 9.99 -2.45
N SER A 93 -9.88 10.31 -3.72
CA SER A 93 -9.76 9.32 -4.79
C SER A 93 -8.53 8.42 -4.61
N ILE A 94 -7.40 9.00 -4.18
CA ILE A 94 -6.16 8.28 -3.86
C ILE A 94 -6.39 7.31 -2.69
N LEU A 95 -6.95 7.80 -1.58
CA LEU A 95 -7.19 6.99 -0.37
C LEU A 95 -8.20 5.87 -0.63
N PHE A 96 -9.28 6.18 -1.36
CA PHE A 96 -10.26 5.16 -1.72
C PHE A 96 -9.68 4.13 -2.71
N GLY A 97 -8.94 4.59 -3.73
CA GLY A 97 -8.23 3.72 -4.67
C GLY A 97 -7.26 2.77 -3.96
N ALA A 98 -6.53 3.25 -2.96
CA ALA A 98 -5.66 2.41 -2.14
C ALA A 98 -6.44 1.33 -1.37
N GLY A 99 -7.56 1.69 -0.74
CA GLY A 99 -8.42 0.71 -0.07
C GLY A 99 -9.00 -0.34 -1.04
N LEU A 100 -9.37 0.09 -2.24
CA LEU A 100 -9.86 -0.79 -3.30
C LEU A 100 -8.76 -1.73 -3.81
N ALA A 101 -7.54 -1.22 -4.00
CA ALA A 101 -6.38 -2.01 -4.40
C ALA A 101 -6.06 -3.09 -3.37
N VAL A 102 -6.04 -2.76 -2.06
CA VAL A 102 -5.88 -3.77 -1.02
C VAL A 102 -6.98 -4.84 -1.13
N CYS A 103 -8.24 -4.44 -1.29
CA CYS A 103 -9.36 -5.39 -1.44
C CYS A 103 -9.16 -6.33 -2.64
N ARG A 104 -8.68 -5.82 -3.78
CA ARG A 104 -8.40 -6.61 -4.98
C ARG A 104 -7.29 -7.62 -4.74
N ILE A 105 -6.16 -7.19 -4.19
CA ILE A 105 -4.98 -8.04 -3.97
C ILE A 105 -5.27 -9.16 -2.96
N ILE A 106 -6.07 -8.88 -1.91
CA ILE A 106 -6.46 -9.90 -0.93
C ILE A 106 -7.64 -10.76 -1.39
N GLY A 107 -8.24 -10.47 -2.56
CA GLY A 107 -9.42 -11.19 -3.06
C GLY A 107 -10.70 -10.93 -2.26
N ALA A 108 -10.81 -9.79 -1.57
CA ALA A 108 -12.00 -9.43 -0.84
C ALA A 108 -13.13 -9.06 -1.80
N LYS A 109 -14.33 -9.59 -1.54
CA LYS A 109 -15.52 -9.29 -2.34
C LYS A 109 -15.96 -7.83 -2.11
N VAL A 110 -15.73 -7.00 -3.13
CA VAL A 110 -16.19 -5.61 -3.16
C VAL A 110 -17.59 -5.59 -3.77
N SER A 111 -18.56 -5.00 -3.06
CA SER A 111 -19.94 -4.93 -3.54
C SER A 111 -20.05 -3.85 -4.61
N THR A 112 -20.52 -4.23 -5.79
CA THR A 112 -20.83 -3.32 -6.92
C THR A 112 -22.13 -2.55 -6.72
N ALA A 113 -22.90 -2.87 -5.69
CA ALA A 113 -24.03 -2.05 -5.29
C ALA A 113 -23.48 -0.72 -4.77
N GLY A 114 -23.49 0.30 -5.64
CA GLY A 114 -23.39 1.69 -5.22
C GLY A 114 -24.34 1.93 -4.05
N ARG A 115 -24.04 2.91 -3.19
CA ARG A 115 -24.88 3.21 -2.00
C ARG A 115 -26.35 3.11 -2.41
N ALA A 116 -27.07 2.13 -1.84
CA ALA A 116 -28.50 2.00 -2.02
C ALA A 116 -29.11 3.41 -1.94
N THR A 117 -29.80 3.80 -3.03
CA THR A 117 -30.34 5.12 -3.29
C THR A 117 -31.10 5.62 -2.06
N GLY A 118 -30.45 6.44 -1.24
CA GLY A 118 -31.07 6.83 0.02
C GLY A 118 -30.24 7.71 0.96
N HIS A 119 -29.02 8.12 0.60
CA HIS A 119 -28.29 9.11 1.41
C HIS A 119 -28.11 10.36 0.56
N SER A 120 -28.85 11.39 0.97
CA SER A 120 -28.81 12.78 0.47
C SER A 120 -27.38 13.22 0.15
N SER A 121 -27.23 14.05 -0.88
CA SER A 121 -26.01 14.73 -1.39
C SER A 121 -25.29 15.62 -0.35
N ALA A 122 -25.55 15.42 0.94
CA ALA A 122 -24.92 16.10 2.03
C ALA A 122 -23.41 15.85 2.04
N ILE A 123 -22.66 16.95 2.13
CA ILE A 123 -21.20 16.93 2.28
C ILE A 123 -20.83 15.98 3.43
N PRO A 124 -20.00 14.95 3.18
CA PRO A 124 -19.59 13.99 4.19
C PRO A 124 -19.02 14.69 5.43
N ALA A 125 -19.37 14.18 6.63
CA ALA A 125 -18.97 14.80 7.88
C ALA A 125 -17.44 14.93 8.02
N TRP A 126 -16.67 13.99 7.48
CA TRP A 126 -15.21 14.05 7.50
C TRP A 126 -14.69 15.22 6.65
N ARG A 127 -15.31 15.49 5.50
CA ARG A 127 -14.90 16.57 4.59
C ARG A 127 -15.08 17.93 5.24
N ARG A 128 -16.24 18.16 5.85
CA ARG A 128 -16.49 19.37 6.65
C ARG A 128 -15.46 19.57 7.76
N ARG A 129 -15.15 18.51 8.53
CA ARG A 129 -14.15 18.60 9.61
C ARG A 129 -12.76 18.97 9.09
N ILE A 130 -12.34 18.45 7.94
CA ILE A 130 -11.05 18.77 7.34
C ILE A 130 -11.05 20.21 6.82
N GLU A 131 -12.10 20.61 6.10
CA GLU A 131 -12.25 21.98 5.59
C GLU A 131 -12.23 23.01 6.74
N GLU A 132 -12.92 22.75 7.84
CA GLU A 132 -12.87 23.58 9.06
C GLU A 132 -11.46 23.66 9.67
N ARG A 133 -10.74 22.54 9.73
CA ARG A 133 -9.36 22.52 10.26
C ARG A 133 -8.40 23.30 9.35
N ILE A 134 -8.56 23.16 8.03
CA ILE A 134 -7.77 23.91 7.05
C ILE A 134 -8.07 25.41 7.17
N ALA A 135 -9.34 25.80 7.28
CA ALA A 135 -9.74 27.19 7.44
C ALA A 135 -9.15 27.80 8.73
N LYS A 136 -9.20 27.07 9.85
CA LYS A 136 -8.55 27.48 11.10
C LYS A 136 -7.04 27.63 10.95
N ALA A 137 -6.37 26.69 10.28
CA ALA A 137 -4.93 26.76 10.06
C ALA A 137 -4.54 27.98 9.20
N ARG A 138 -5.29 28.25 8.12
CA ARG A 138 -5.09 29.44 7.28
C ARG A 138 -5.24 30.74 8.08
N ALA A 139 -6.28 30.84 8.92
CA ALA A 139 -6.49 32.00 9.78
C ALA A 139 -5.35 32.24 10.79
N LEU A 140 -4.63 31.19 11.20
CA LEU A 140 -3.47 31.31 12.09
C LEU A 140 -2.18 31.72 11.33
N ILE A 141 -2.09 31.42 10.04
CA ILE A 141 -0.92 31.73 9.21
C ILE A 141 -1.02 33.15 8.61
N GLY A 142 -2.23 33.64 8.34
CA GLY A 142 -2.49 34.95 7.73
C GLY A 142 -2.80 34.84 6.25
#